data_AF-A0A2M7CMV5-F1
#
_entry.id   AF-A0A2M7CMV5-F1
#
_cell.length_a   1.000
_cell.length_b   1.000
_cell.length_c   1.000
_cell.angle_alpha   90.00
_cell.angle_beta   90.00
_cell.angle_gamma   90.00
#
_symmetry.space_group_name_H-M   'P 1'
#
loop_
_entity.id
_entity.type
_entity.pdbx_description
1 polymer ?
#
loop_
_entity_poly.entity_id
_entity_poly.type
_entity_poly.pdbx_seq_one_letter_code
_entity_poly.pdbx_strand_id
1 'polypeptide(L)'
;CITANKVPGVRAAMCYDYTTAVNSREHNDANVLTLGAGLIGDALAHQIVDVWLATAFGGGRHARRVEKIIAIEKKNLKSGS
;
A
#
# COMPACT_ATOMS: atom_id res chain seq x y z
N CYS A 1 9.62 1.75 -2.16
CA CYS A 1 8.51 0.77 -2.28
C CYS A 1 9.00 -0.68 -2.17
N ILE A 2 9.78 -1.18 -3.14
CA ILE A 2 10.20 -2.62 -3.20
C ILE A 2 10.83 -3.10 -1.89
N THR A 3 11.79 -2.36 -1.34
CA THR A 3 12.46 -2.71 -0.08
C THR A 3 11.50 -2.71 1.12
N ALA A 4 10.60 -1.72 1.22
CA ALA A 4 9.63 -1.65 2.32
C ALA A 4 8.72 -2.89 2.34
N ASN A 5 8.31 -3.39 1.17
CA ASN A 5 7.51 -4.62 1.04
C ASN A 5 8.25 -5.92 1.42
N LYS A 6 9.54 -5.85 1.81
CA LYS A 6 10.26 -7.00 2.38
C LYS A 6 10.15 -7.08 3.90
N VAL A 7 9.64 -6.03 4.55
CA VAL A 7 9.44 -6.00 6.00
C VAL A 7 8.13 -6.72 6.33
N PRO A 8 8.14 -7.69 7.27
CA PRO A 8 6.93 -8.39 7.68
C PRO A 8 5.79 -7.44 8.07
N GLY A 9 4.60 -7.67 7.52
CA GLY A 9 3.39 -6.89 7.76
C GLY A 9 3.26 -5.62 6.92
N VAL A 10 4.28 -5.23 6.14
CA VAL A 10 4.24 -4.04 5.31
C VAL A 10 3.57 -4.31 3.96
N ARG A 11 2.63 -3.42 3.61
CA ARG A 11 2.01 -3.30 2.29
C ARG A 11 2.23 -1.88 1.80
N ALA A 12 3.40 -1.64 1.23
CA ALA A 12 3.79 -0.37 0.66
C ALA A 12 3.24 -0.21 -0.76
N ALA A 13 2.57 0.92 -1.01
CA ALA A 13 2.07 1.29 -2.33
C ALA A 13 2.82 2.51 -2.87
N MET A 14 3.17 2.47 -4.16
CA MET A 14 3.66 3.63 -4.88
C MET A 14 2.47 4.34 -5.50
N CYS A 15 2.24 5.59 -5.12
CA CYS A 15 1.14 6.40 -5.62
C CYS A 15 1.69 7.63 -6.35
N TYR A 16 1.01 8.02 -7.41
CA TYR A 16 1.41 9.14 -8.27
C TYR A 16 0.20 9.95 -8.75
N ASP A 17 -1.01 9.59 -8.31
CA ASP A 17 -2.25 10.30 -8.55
C ASP A 17 -3.30 9.95 -7.47
N TYR A 18 -4.46 10.61 -7.53
CA TYR A 18 -5.61 10.36 -6.63
C TYR A 18 -6.07 8.90 -6.68
N THR A 19 -6.20 8.33 -7.87
CA THR A 19 -6.76 7.00 -8.09
C THR A 19 -5.89 5.91 -7.46
N THR A 20 -4.58 6.00 -7.64
CA THR A 20 -3.62 5.08 -7.03
C THR A 20 -3.59 5.20 -5.52
N ALA A 21 -3.73 6.41 -4.98
CA ALA A 21 -3.82 6.64 -3.54
C ALA A 21 -5.07 5.98 -2.92
N VAL A 22 -6.25 6.28 -3.46
CA VAL A 22 -7.53 5.68 -3.03
C VAL A 22 -7.50 4.16 -3.15
N ASN A 23 -7.17 3.64 -4.33
CA ASN A 23 -7.15 2.20 -4.58
C ASN A 23 -6.14 1.50 -3.66
N SER A 24 -5.01 2.12 -3.34
CA SER A 24 -4.03 1.50 -2.44
C SER A 24 -4.60 1.26 -1.04
N ARG A 25 -5.39 2.20 -0.51
CA ARG A 25 -6.06 2.07 0.78
C ARG A 25 -7.28 1.16 0.67
N GLU A 26 -8.21 1.51 -0.19
CA GLU A 26 -9.51 0.85 -0.32
C GLU A 26 -9.38 -0.61 -0.73
N HIS A 27 -8.51 -0.93 -1.69
CA HIS A 27 -8.41 -2.27 -2.25
C HIS A 27 -7.29 -3.13 -1.67
N ASN A 28 -6.18 -2.52 -1.26
CA ASN A 28 -4.99 -3.27 -0.87
C ASN A 28 -4.69 -3.17 0.62
N ASP A 29 -5.45 -2.36 1.36
CA ASP A 29 -5.14 -2.01 2.75
C ASP A 29 -3.66 -1.65 2.91
N ALA A 30 -3.15 -0.81 2.00
CA ALA A 30 -1.78 -0.35 2.06
C ALA A 30 -1.57 0.43 3.36
N ASN A 31 -0.53 0.09 4.11
CA ASN A 31 -0.21 0.72 5.39
C ASN A 31 1.08 1.57 5.32
N VAL A 32 1.71 1.62 4.15
CA VAL A 32 2.83 2.51 3.86
C VAL A 32 2.60 3.18 2.50
N LEU A 33 2.60 4.50 2.48
CA LEU A 33 2.60 5.30 1.25
C LEU A 33 4.04 5.53 0.79
N THR A 34 4.29 5.42 -0.51
CA THR A 34 5.57 5.79 -1.12
C THR A 34 5.33 6.72 -2.30
N LEU A 35 6.13 7.78 -2.38
CA LEU A 35 6.03 8.84 -3.39
C LEU A 35 7.37 9.00 -4.11
N GLY A 36 7.32 9.37 -5.39
CA GLY A 36 8.52 9.67 -6.17
C GLY A 36 8.83 11.16 -6.15
N ALA A 37 9.79 11.60 -5.32
CA ALA A 37 10.11 13.02 -5.14
C ALA A 37 10.47 13.77 -6.44
N GLY A 38 11.00 13.08 -7.45
CA GLY A 38 11.29 13.66 -8.77
C GLY A 38 10.23 13.38 -9.84
N LEU A 39 9.13 12.70 -9.49
CA LEU A 39 8.08 12.29 -10.44
C LEU A 39 6.78 13.07 -10.24
N ILE A 40 6.53 13.58 -9.04
CA ILE A 40 5.35 14.37 -8.71
C ILE A 40 5.78 15.68 -8.04
N GLY A 41 5.11 16.78 -8.38
CA GLY A 41 5.32 18.07 -7.71
C GLY A 41 4.65 18.12 -6.34
N ASP A 42 5.11 19.03 -5.49
CA ASP A 42 4.70 19.12 -4.07
C ASP A 42 3.18 19.24 -3.88
N ALA A 43 2.51 20.06 -4.69
CA ALA A 43 1.07 20.23 -4.60
C ALA A 43 0.30 18.92 -4.80
N LEU A 44 0.71 18.11 -5.79
CA LEU A 44 0.12 16.79 -6.03
C LEU A 44 0.52 15.80 -4.93
N ALA A 45 1.75 15.86 -4.43
CA ALA A 45 2.21 15.02 -3.33
C ALA A 45 1.36 15.24 -2.07
N HIS A 46 1.06 16.50 -1.71
CA HIS A 46 0.16 16.82 -0.59
C HIS A 46 -1.24 16.26 -0.80
N GLN A 47 -1.83 16.46 -1.99
CA GLN A 47 -3.15 15.90 -2.31
C GLN A 47 -3.20 14.37 -2.20
N ILE A 48 -2.14 13.69 -2.63
CA ILE A 48 -2.02 12.23 -2.52
C ILE A 48 -1.95 11.80 -1.06
N VAL A 49 -1.16 12.51 -0.23
CA VAL A 49 -1.05 12.20 1.21
C VAL A 49 -2.42 12.39 1.89
N ASP A 50 -3.10 13.50 1.64
CA ASP A 50 -4.39 13.81 2.26
C ASP A 50 -5.44 12.74 1.94
N VAL A 51 -5.60 12.39 0.65
CA VAL A 51 -6.57 11.37 0.26
C VAL A 51 -6.18 9.98 0.78
N TRP A 52 -4.88 9.64 0.81
CA TRP A 52 -4.42 8.36 1.33
C TRP A 52 -4.69 8.20 2.83
N LEU A 53 -4.51 9.28 3.60
CA LEU A 53 -4.83 9.29 5.04
C LEU A 53 -6.34 9.21 5.28
N ALA A 54 -7.15 9.88 4.45
CA ALA A 54 -8.60 9.90 4.60
C ALA A 54 -9.30 8.62 4.11
N THR A 55 -8.69 7.87 3.18
CA THR A 55 -9.32 6.69 2.58
C THR A 55 -9.23 5.48 3.52
N ALA A 56 -10.40 4.96 3.89
CA ALA A 56 -10.52 3.73 4.67
C ALA A 56 -10.36 2.48 3.78
N PHE A 57 -10.03 1.34 4.40
CA PHE A 57 -10.03 0.06 3.72
C PHE A 57 -11.47 -0.38 3.39
N GLY A 58 -11.72 -0.81 2.15
CA GLY A 58 -13.05 -1.19 1.67
C GLY A 58 -13.52 -2.59 2.08
N GLY A 59 -12.62 -3.43 2.62
CA GLY A 59 -12.99 -4.77 3.10
C GLY A 59 -13.61 -5.67 2.03
N GLY A 60 -14.59 -6.49 2.40
CA GLY A 60 -15.39 -7.31 1.48
C GLY A 60 -14.55 -8.15 0.49
N ARG A 61 -14.73 -7.92 -0.81
CA ARG A 61 -13.97 -8.65 -1.85
C ARG A 61 -12.46 -8.40 -1.80
N HIS A 62 -12.03 -7.29 -1.22
CA HIS A 62 -10.64 -6.88 -1.11
C HIS A 62 -9.92 -7.60 0.04
N ALA A 63 -10.63 -7.85 1.16
CA ALA A 63 -10.10 -8.60 2.31
C ALA A 63 -9.53 -9.96 1.90
N ARG A 64 -10.25 -10.71 1.06
CA ARG A 64 -9.77 -12.01 0.52
C ARG A 64 -8.45 -11.92 -0.25
N ARG A 65 -8.16 -10.79 -0.88
CA ARG A 65 -6.88 -10.57 -1.60
C ARG A 65 -5.77 -10.20 -0.63
N VAL A 66 -6.06 -9.35 0.36
CA VAL A 66 -5.14 -9.00 1.45
C VAL A 66 -4.73 -10.25 2.25
N GLU A 67 -5.69 -11.13 2.56
CA GLU A 67 -5.42 -12.41 3.24
C GLU A 67 -4.46 -13.31 2.44
N LYS A 68 -4.59 -13.35 1.11
CA LYS A 68 -3.66 -14.10 0.25
C LYS A 68 -2.24 -13.52 0.29
N ILE A 69 -2.10 -12.20 0.32
CA ILE A 69 -0.81 -11.53 0.47
C ILE A 69 -0.17 -11.93 1.80
N ILE A 70 -0.93 -11.85 2.90
CA ILE A 70 -0.48 -12.23 4.25
C ILE A 70 -0.10 -13.72 4.30
N ALA A 71 -0.85 -14.60 3.63
CA ALA A 71 -0.54 -16.03 3.58
C ALA A 71 0.79 -16.31 2.85
N ILE A 72 1.05 -15.64 1.73
CA ILE A 72 2.32 -15.74 1.00
C ILE A 72 3.48 -15.25 1.85
N GLU A 73 3.32 -14.10 2.52
CA GLU A 73 4.32 -13.56 3.44
C GLU A 73 4.67 -14.56 4.55
N LYS A 74 3.65 -15.08 5.26
CA LYS A 74 3.84 -16.09 6.33
C LYS A 74 4.54 -17.34 5.82
N LYS A 75 4.22 -17.81 4.61
CA LYS A 75 4.89 -18.97 4.01
C LYS A 75 6.38 -18.71 3.83
N ASN A 76 6.75 -17.57 3.26
CA ASN A 76 8.16 -17.23 2.99
C ASN A 76 8.97 -16.97 4.27
N LEU A 77 8.36 -16.42 5.32
CA LEU A 77 9.04 -16.22 6.60
C LEU A 77 9.34 -17.54 7.33
N LYS A 78 8.45 -18.53 7.24
CA LYS A 78 8.66 -19.87 7.82
C LYS A 78 9.72 -20.70 7.10
N SER A 79 10.03 -20.36 5.85
CA SER A 79 11.05 -21.06 5.06
C SER A 79 12.49 -20.60 5.37
N GLY A 80 12.66 -19.52 6.13
CA GLY A 80 13.96 -18.96 6.50
C GLY A 80 14.34 -19.14 7.98
N SER A 81 13.55 -19.92 8.74
CA SER A 81 13.75 -20.23 10.16
C SER A 81 14.01 -21.71 10.38
#